data_AF-A0A803R9N1-F1
#
_entry.id   AF-A0A803R9N1-F1
#
_cell.length_a   1.000
_cell.length_b   1.000
_cell.length_c   1.000
_cell.angle_alpha   90.00
_cell.angle_beta   90.00
_cell.angle_gamma   90.00
#
_symmetry.space_group_name_H-M   'P 1'
#
loop_
_entity.id
_entity.type
_entity.pdbx_description
1 polymer ?
#
loop_
_entity_poly.entity_id
_entity_poly.type
_entity_poly.pdbx_seq_one_letter_code
_entity_poly.pdbx_strand_id
1 'polypeptide(L)'
;MSNEVFDGPALAEKLSKLNNSQQSIESLSRWCISCRKKAKPIVETWDKFFNSSQREQRISFLYLANDILQNSRRKGSEFVNEFWKVLPGALKLVYENGDEHGKKVATRLVGSLLFCQLPSPSSCLYTSD
;
A
#
# COMPACT_ATOMS: atom_id res chain seq x y z
N MET A 1 2.40 2.20 -24.21
CA MET A 1 2.14 1.83 -22.81
C MET A 1 2.16 0.32 -22.74
N SER A 2 3.22 -0.28 -22.19
CA SER A 2 3.35 -1.74 -22.10
C SER A 2 2.25 -2.27 -21.18
N ASN A 3 1.36 -3.10 -21.72
CA ASN A 3 0.46 -3.92 -20.91
C ASN A 3 1.33 -4.98 -20.22
N GLU A 4 1.89 -4.65 -19.06
CA GLU A 4 2.51 -5.67 -18.22
C GLU A 4 1.42 -6.66 -17.82
N VAL A 5 1.61 -7.91 -18.26
CA VAL A 5 0.68 -9.00 -17.94
C VAL A 5 0.86 -9.32 -16.46
N PHE A 6 -0.22 -9.17 -15.69
CA PHE A 6 -0.22 -9.60 -14.30
C PHE A 6 0.00 -11.11 -14.23
N ASP A 7 1.05 -11.51 -13.52
CA ASP A 7 1.36 -12.90 -13.23
C ASP A 7 1.53 -13.07 -11.71
N GLY A 8 0.73 -13.94 -11.11
CA GLY A 8 0.71 -14.17 -9.67
C GLY A 8 2.05 -14.69 -9.12
N PRO A 9 2.66 -15.71 -9.74
CA PRO A 9 4.03 -16.15 -9.48
C PRO A 9 5.06 -15.01 -9.55
N ALA A 10 5.01 -14.16 -10.58
CA ALA A 10 5.93 -13.02 -10.69
C ALA A 10 5.77 -12.02 -9.53
N LEU A 11 4.54 -11.78 -9.07
CA LEU A 11 4.30 -10.95 -7.87
C LEU A 11 4.91 -11.60 -6.63
N ALA A 12 4.68 -12.90 -6.42
CA ALA A 12 5.21 -13.63 -5.27
C ALA A 12 6.75 -13.59 -5.24
N GLU A 13 7.40 -13.74 -6.39
CA GLU A 13 8.85 -13.63 -6.52
C GLU A 13 9.36 -12.21 -6.21
N LYS A 14 8.65 -11.18 -6.68
CA LYS A 14 9.02 -9.79 -6.40
C LYS A 14 8.84 -9.46 -4.90
N LEU A 15 7.77 -9.96 -4.28
CA LEU A 15 7.51 -9.77 -2.85
C LEU A 15 8.52 -10.52 -1.97
N SER A 16 8.98 -11.71 -2.38
CA SER A 16 9.99 -12.46 -1.63
C SER A 16 11.37 -11.77 -1.63
N LYS A 17 11.69 -11.05 -2.71
CA LYS A 17 12.92 -10.25 -2.87
C LYS A 17 12.79 -8.82 -2.32
N LEU A 18 11.62 -8.44 -1.79
CA LEU A 18 11.39 -7.08 -1.29
C LEU A 18 12.30 -6.79 -0.09
N ASN A 19 12.93 -5.63 -0.13
CA ASN A 19 13.78 -5.12 0.94
C ASN A 19 13.44 -3.64 1.21
N ASN A 20 14.10 -3.06 2.21
CA ASN A 20 13.92 -1.68 2.62
C ASN A 20 14.59 -0.64 1.69
N SER A 21 15.23 -1.06 0.60
CA SER A 21 15.85 -0.15 -0.36
C SER A 21 14.80 0.53 -1.21
N GLN A 22 14.94 1.85 -1.36
CA GLN A 22 14.00 2.67 -2.12
C GLN A 22 13.83 2.20 -3.58
N GLN A 23 14.90 1.80 -4.26
CA GLN A 23 14.81 1.25 -5.62
C GLN A 23 13.94 -0.02 -5.72
N SER A 24 14.04 -0.92 -4.72
CA SER A 24 13.24 -2.16 -4.69
C SER A 24 11.75 -1.83 -4.51
N ILE A 25 11.46 -0.94 -3.56
CA ILE A 25 10.11 -0.47 -3.26
C ILE A 25 9.48 0.25 -4.45
N GLU A 26 10.16 1.24 -5.03
CA GLU A 26 9.65 2.03 -6.15
C GLU A 26 9.45 1.20 -7.42
N SER A 27 10.38 0.29 -7.70
CA SER A 27 10.30 -0.59 -8.87
C SER A 27 9.08 -1.51 -8.77
N LEU A 28 8.87 -2.14 -7.61
CA LEU A 28 7.72 -3.01 -7.38
C LEU A 28 6.41 -2.22 -7.35
N SER A 29 6.41 -1.05 -6.71
CA SER A 29 5.25 -0.16 -6.69
C SER A 29 4.80 0.22 -8.10
N ARG A 30 5.73 0.65 -8.97
CA ARG A 30 5.44 0.99 -10.37
C ARG A 30 4.81 -0.18 -11.13
N TRP A 31 5.32 -1.40 -10.93
CA TRP A 31 4.76 -2.62 -11.51
C TRP A 31 3.35 -2.95 -10.98
N CYS A 32 3.12 -2.82 -9.67
CA CYS A 32 1.79 -2.98 -9.10
C CYS A 32 0.79 -1.97 -9.69
N ILE A 33 1.22 -0.71 -9.84
CA ILE A 33 0.39 0.36 -10.38
C ILE A 33 0.10 0.16 -11.88
N SER A 34 1.03 -0.40 -12.66
CA SER A 34 0.77 -0.75 -14.07
C SER A 34 -0.33 -1.82 -14.18
N CYS A 35 -0.36 -2.75 -13.22
CA CYS A 35 -1.34 -3.82 -13.11
C CYS A 35 -2.57 -3.47 -12.24
N ARG A 36 -2.93 -2.18 -12.07
CA ARG A 36 -4.00 -1.72 -11.16
C ARG A 36 -5.37 -2.40 -11.32
N LYS A 37 -5.72 -2.88 -12.51
CA LYS A 37 -6.95 -3.65 -12.75
C LYS A 37 -6.99 -4.97 -11.96
N LYS A 38 -5.84 -5.40 -11.46
CA LYS A 38 -5.62 -6.58 -10.62
C LYS A 38 -5.25 -6.17 -9.18
N ALA A 39 -5.67 -4.98 -8.72
CA ALA A 39 -5.40 -4.51 -7.36
C ALA A 39 -5.83 -5.52 -6.29
N LYS A 40 -7.01 -6.14 -6.43
CA LYS A 40 -7.52 -7.15 -5.50
C LYS A 40 -6.55 -8.32 -5.28
N PRO A 41 -6.17 -9.12 -6.31
CA PRO A 41 -5.23 -10.22 -6.11
C PRO A 41 -3.81 -9.75 -5.70
N ILE A 42 -3.40 -8.53 -6.07
CA ILE A 42 -2.13 -7.95 -5.60
C ILE A 42 -2.17 -7.76 -4.09
N VAL A 43 -3.21 -7.10 -3.57
CA VAL A 43 -3.36 -6.82 -2.14
C VAL A 43 -3.57 -8.11 -1.34
N GLU A 44 -4.34 -9.06 -1.84
CA GLU A 44 -4.52 -10.38 -1.22
C GLU A 44 -3.18 -11.13 -1.10
N THR A 45 -2.33 -11.08 -2.13
CA THR A 45 -1.01 -11.71 -2.09
C THR A 45 -0.07 -10.96 -1.14
N TRP A 46 -0.08 -9.63 -1.18
CA TRP A 46 0.67 -8.79 -0.26
C TRP A 46 0.31 -9.12 1.21
N ASP A 47 -0.97 -9.27 1.52
CA ASP A 47 -1.44 -9.56 2.88
C ASP A 47 -0.97 -10.95 3.35
N LYS A 48 -1.05 -11.98 2.49
CA LYS A 48 -0.52 -13.32 2.80
C LYS A 48 0.97 -13.28 3.13
N PHE A 49 1.77 -12.58 2.31
CA PHE A 49 3.20 -12.44 2.54
C PHE A 49 3.49 -11.61 3.79
N PHE A 50 2.76 -10.52 4.02
CA PHE A 50 2.90 -9.67 5.20
C PHE A 50 2.69 -10.46 6.50
N ASN A 51 1.60 -11.24 6.57
CA ASN A 51 1.29 -12.06 7.75
C ASN A 51 2.35 -13.13 8.00
N SER A 52 2.93 -13.69 6.94
CA SER A 52 3.99 -14.72 7.01
C SER A 52 5.38 -14.13 7.25
N SER A 53 5.55 -12.80 7.13
CA SER A 53 6.85 -12.12 7.21
C SER A 53 7.27 -11.81 8.64
N GLN A 54 8.58 -11.76 8.84
CA GLN A 54 9.20 -11.32 10.10
C GLN A 54 9.09 -9.80 10.29
N ARG A 55 9.29 -9.34 11.53
CA ARG A 55 9.14 -7.94 11.96
C ARG A 55 9.83 -6.93 11.05
N GLU A 56 11.10 -7.17 10.73
CA GLU A 56 11.92 -6.28 9.90
C GLU A 56 11.38 -6.18 8.47
N GLN A 57 10.95 -7.32 7.92
CA GLN A 57 10.42 -7.39 6.57
C GLN A 57 9.04 -6.73 6.46
N ARG A 58 8.20 -6.84 7.50
CA ARG A 58 6.89 -6.16 7.57
C ARG A 58 7.00 -4.64 7.34
N ILE A 59 8.09 -4.02 7.78
CA ILE A 59 8.33 -2.58 7.56
C ILE A 59 8.50 -2.29 6.06
N SER A 60 9.26 -3.11 5.33
CA SER A 60 9.42 -3.01 3.88
C SER A 60 8.07 -3.16 3.15
N PHE A 61 7.22 -4.08 3.60
CA PHE A 61 5.86 -4.22 3.06
C PHE A 61 4.99 -2.98 3.31
N LEU A 62 5.09 -2.35 4.49
CA LEU A 62 4.40 -1.08 4.78
C LEU A 62 4.90 0.06 3.90
N TYR A 63 6.21 0.16 3.65
CA TYR A 63 6.75 1.16 2.72
C TYR A 63 6.24 0.93 1.30
N LEU A 64 6.16 -0.31 0.84
CA LEU A 64 5.56 -0.65 -0.44
C LEU A 64 4.09 -0.27 -0.50
N ALA A 65 3.30 -0.59 0.53
CA ALA A 65 1.90 -0.20 0.61
C ALA A 65 1.77 1.32 0.56
N ASN A 66 2.61 2.06 1.29
CA ASN A 66 2.63 3.52 1.27
C ASN A 66 2.89 4.05 -0.15
N ASP A 67 3.91 3.55 -0.82
CA ASP A 67 4.30 4.03 -2.14
C ASP A 67 3.23 3.72 -3.20
N ILE A 68 2.69 2.49 -3.19
CA ILE A 68 1.58 2.10 -4.08
C ILE A 68 0.38 3.00 -3.82
N LEU A 69 -0.01 3.18 -2.55
CA LEU A 69 -1.14 4.02 -2.20
C LEU A 69 -0.91 5.43 -2.69
N GLN A 70 0.20 6.09 -2.36
CA GLN A 70 0.49 7.47 -2.74
C GLN A 70 0.54 7.67 -4.27
N ASN A 71 1.17 6.76 -5.01
CA ASN A 71 1.34 6.89 -6.45
C ASN A 71 0.11 6.42 -7.26
N SER A 72 -0.70 5.49 -6.72
CA SER A 72 -1.91 5.01 -7.40
C SER A 72 -3.09 5.99 -7.34
N ARG A 73 -3.18 6.86 -6.32
CA ARG A 73 -4.32 7.79 -6.12
C ARG A 73 -4.58 8.70 -7.32
N ARG A 74 -3.51 9.11 -8.01
CA ARG A 74 -3.60 9.95 -9.22
C ARG A 74 -4.23 9.21 -10.40
N LYS A 75 -4.21 7.88 -10.37
CA LYS A 75 -4.73 7.00 -11.42
C LYS A 75 -6.11 6.42 -11.09
N GLY A 76 -6.37 6.14 -9.82
CA GLY A 76 -7.65 5.58 -9.35
C GLY A 76 -7.61 5.14 -7.89
N SER A 77 -8.77 4.75 -7.37
CA SER A 77 -8.96 4.35 -5.96
C SER A 77 -8.97 2.84 -5.75
N GLU A 78 -8.72 2.03 -6.79
CA GLU A 78 -8.76 0.56 -6.71
C GLU A 78 -7.85 0.02 -5.60
N PHE A 79 -6.60 0.50 -5.52
CA PHE A 79 -5.68 0.08 -4.47
C PHE A 79 -6.09 0.59 -3.09
N VAL A 80 -6.60 1.83 -3.00
CA VAL A 80 -7.06 2.41 -1.73
C VAL A 80 -8.17 1.54 -1.13
N ASN A 81 -9.16 1.17 -1.95
CA ASN A 81 -10.31 0.37 -1.53
C ASN A 81 -9.90 -1.03 -1.04
N GLU A 82 -8.95 -1.68 -1.71
CA GLU A 82 -8.49 -3.02 -1.32
C GLU A 82 -7.55 -2.98 -0.11
N PHE A 83 -6.58 -2.05 -0.06
CA PHE A 83 -5.68 -1.90 1.08
C PHE A 83 -6.44 -1.54 2.36
N TRP A 84 -7.52 -0.76 2.28
CA TRP A 84 -8.33 -0.41 3.45
C TRP A 84 -8.89 -1.63 4.20
N LYS A 85 -9.11 -2.74 3.50
CA LYS A 85 -9.64 -3.98 4.11
C LYS A 85 -8.59 -4.72 4.92
N VAL A 86 -7.31 -4.66 4.51
CA VAL A 86 -6.21 -5.44 5.11
C VAL A 86 -5.34 -4.62 6.05
N LEU A 87 -5.25 -3.31 5.82
CA LEU A 87 -4.41 -2.40 6.61
C LEU A 87 -4.71 -2.40 8.11
N PRO A 88 -5.97 -2.40 8.57
CA PRO A 88 -6.25 -2.44 10.01
C PRO A 88 -5.59 -3.64 10.69
N GLY A 89 -5.63 -4.82 10.06
CA GLY A 89 -4.96 -6.03 10.56
C GLY A 89 -3.43 -5.90 10.52
N ALA A 90 -2.89 -5.42 9.40
CA ALA A 90 -1.45 -5.24 9.24
C ALA A 90 -0.85 -4.22 10.23
N LEU A 91 -1.54 -3.10 10.44
CA LEU A 91 -1.15 -2.06 11.37
C LEU A 91 -1.23 -2.56 12.82
N LYS A 92 -2.28 -3.32 13.16
CA LYS A 92 -2.38 -3.96 14.48
C LYS A 92 -1.19 -4.87 14.76
N LEU A 93 -0.82 -5.72 13.80
CA LEU A 93 0.34 -6.60 13.92
C LEU A 93 1.66 -5.83 14.14
N VAL A 94 1.84 -4.70 13.45
CA VAL A 94 3.03 -3.83 13.62
C VAL A 94 2.95 -3.03 14.92
N TYR A 95 1.76 -2.72 15.42
CA TYR A 95 1.62 -2.00 16.68
C TYR A 95 1.86 -2.92 17.89
N GLU A 96 1.35 -4.15 17.84
CA GLU A 96 1.52 -5.16 18.88
C GLU A 96 2.94 -5.73 18.87
N ASN A 97 3.50 -5.97 17.68
CA ASN A 97 4.80 -6.65 17.55
C ASN A 97 5.92 -5.73 17.06
N GLY A 98 5.72 -4.43 16.81
CA GLY A 98 6.71 -3.53 16.17
C GLY A 98 7.36 -2.52 17.11
N ASP A 99 8.57 -2.07 16.76
CA ASP A 99 9.29 -1.04 17.50
C ASP A 99 8.70 0.35 17.21
N GLU A 100 9.11 1.37 17.97
CA GLU A 100 8.69 2.76 17.73
C GLU A 100 8.83 3.20 16.27
N HIS A 101 9.84 2.69 15.56
CA HIS A 101 10.03 2.97 14.14
C HIS A 101 8.88 2.44 13.27
N GLY A 102 8.49 1.18 13.44
CA GLY A 102 7.36 0.58 12.71
C GLY A 102 6.04 1.29 13.03
N LYS A 103 5.85 1.68 14.29
CA LYS A 103 4.68 2.46 14.73
C LYS A 103 4.62 3.84 14.05
N LYS A 104 5.75 4.55 13.93
CA LYS A 104 5.81 5.85 13.22
C LYS A 104 5.44 5.70 11.75
N VAL A 105 5.95 4.67 11.06
CA VAL A 105 5.61 4.40 9.65
C VAL A 105 4.11 4.12 9.50
N ALA A 106 3.58 3.23 10.35
CA ALA A 106 2.16 2.89 10.41
C ALA A 106 1.28 4.14 10.62
N THR A 107 1.60 4.99 11.60
CA THR A 107 0.84 6.21 11.88
C THR A 107 0.87 7.20 10.71
N ARG A 108 2.03 7.37 10.05
CA ARG A 108 2.14 8.27 8.88
C ARG A 108 1.35 7.75 7.67
N LEU A 109 1.31 6.44 7.48
CA LEU A 109 0.51 5.79 6.44
C LEU A 109 -0.98 6.06 6.66
N VAL A 110 -1.48 5.82 7.89
CA VAL A 110 -2.87 6.06 8.27
C VAL A 110 -3.26 7.53 8.07
N GLY A 111 -2.39 8.46 8.47
CA GLY A 111 -2.58 9.89 8.21
C GLY A 111 -2.73 10.17 6.71
N SER A 112 -1.81 9.65 5.88
CA SER A 112 -1.84 9.86 4.42
C SER A 112 -3.09 9.29 3.74
N LEU A 113 -3.65 8.21 4.29
CA LEU A 113 -4.88 7.57 3.83
C LEU A 113 -6.14 8.33 4.27
N LEU A 114 -6.21 8.79 5.52
CA LEU A 114 -7.32 9.60 6.05
C LEU A 114 -7.47 10.90 5.25
N PHE A 115 -6.35 11.56 4.94
CA PHE A 115 -6.35 12.74 4.06
C PHE A 115 -6.83 12.47 2.64
N CYS A 116 -6.97 11.21 2.24
CA CYS A 116 -7.43 10.85 0.89
C CYS A 116 -8.85 10.33 0.79
N GLN A 117 -9.49 10.08 1.93
CA GLN A 117 -10.93 9.90 2.03
C GLN A 117 -11.68 11.19 2.40
N LEU A 118 -10.98 12.23 2.85
CA LEU A 118 -11.59 13.53 3.01
C LEU A 118 -11.96 14.09 1.62
N PRO A 119 -13.24 14.44 1.38
CA PRO A 119 -13.57 15.23 0.21
C PRO A 119 -12.70 16.49 0.25
N SER A 120 -12.07 16.83 -0.88
CA SER A 120 -11.29 18.07 -0.96
C SER A 120 -12.15 19.23 -0.43
N PRO A 121 -11.61 20.12 0.41
CA PRO A 121 -12.38 21.24 0.96
C PRO A 121 -12.95 22.17 -0.13
N SER A 122 -12.48 22.04 -1.37
CA SER A 122 -13.01 22.69 -2.57
C SER A 122 -14.45 22.31 -2.94
N SER A 123 -15.06 21.30 -2.30
CA SER A 123 -16.47 20.94 -2.51
C SER A 123 -17.40 21.44 -1.39
N CYS A 124 -16.87 22.08 -0.34
CA CYS A 124 -17.64 22.56 0.83
C CYS A 124 -17.79 24.09 0.89
N LEU A 125 -17.49 24.82 -0.18
CA LEU A 125 -17.75 26.27 -0.27
C LEU A 125 -18.64 26.58 -1.48
N TYR A 126 -19.91 26.17 -1.44
CA TYR A 126 -20.99 26.85 -2.16
C TYR A 126 -22.37 26.31 -1.71
N THR A 127 -22.77 26.64 -0.49
CA THR A 127 -24.19 26.78 -0.10
C THR A 127 -24.25 27.60 1.18
N SER A 128 -24.23 28.92 1.05
CA SER A 128 -24.81 29.91 1.97
C SER A 128 -24.44 31.30 1.44
N ASP A 129 -25.22 31.78 0.48
CA ASP A 129 -26.08 32.98 0.63
C ASP A 129 -27.08 32.98 -0.54
#